data_AF-A0AA39D347-F1
#
_entry.id   AF-A0AA39D347-F1
#
_cell.length_a   1.000
_cell.length_b   1.000
_cell.length_c   1.000
_cell.angle_alpha   90.00
_cell.angle_beta   90.00
_cell.angle_gamma   90.00
#
_symmetry.space_group_name_H-M   'P 1'
#
loop_
_entity.id
_entity.type
_entity.pdbx_description
1 polymer ?
#
loop_
_entity_poly.entity_id
_entity_poly.type
_entity_poly.pdbx_seq_one_letter_code
_entity_poly.pdbx_strand_id
1 'polypeptide(L)'
;MAKALGGQGDVGKTNPEELFAAGYGACFQSAMNASAISLKIKMPEREEDSVVETTVHLVGDMKKLDMGIRVDMKVKVKGLERNQLEKVVAKAKEVCPYSRATKGNVTTNIEVVHG
;
A
#
# COMPACT_ATOMS: atom_id res chain seq x y z
N MET A 1 17.88 -2.79 12.91
CA MET A 1 17.91 -1.61 12.02
C MET A 1 18.39 -2.06 10.65
N ALA A 2 17.78 -1.59 9.57
CA ALA A 2 18.14 -1.99 8.21
C ALA A 2 19.58 -1.57 7.86
N LYS A 3 20.24 -2.30 6.95
CA LYS A 3 21.62 -2.01 6.53
C LYS A 3 21.76 -0.62 5.91
N ALA A 4 20.75 -0.19 5.15
CA ALA A 4 20.68 1.15 4.56
C ALA A 4 20.61 2.30 5.60
N LEU A 5 20.22 1.99 6.85
CA LEU A 5 20.17 2.94 7.96
C LEU A 5 21.35 2.78 8.94
N GLY A 6 22.39 2.03 8.57
CA GLY A 6 23.57 1.82 9.42
C GLY A 6 23.43 0.68 10.44
N GLY A 7 22.37 -0.14 10.34
CA GLY A 7 22.25 -1.37 11.13
C GLY A 7 22.97 -2.57 10.49
N GLN A 8 23.04 -3.68 11.23
CA GLN A 8 23.71 -4.90 10.75
C GLN A 8 22.95 -5.62 9.62
N GLY A 9 21.67 -5.28 9.38
CA GLY A 9 20.86 -5.92 8.35
C GLY A 9 20.57 -7.39 8.67
N ASP A 10 20.10 -7.65 9.90
CA ASP A 10 19.87 -9.00 10.41
C ASP A 10 18.85 -9.77 9.56
N VAL A 11 19.30 -10.87 8.97
CA VAL A 11 18.45 -11.79 8.20
C VAL A 11 17.34 -12.33 9.10
N GLY A 12 16.09 -12.27 8.62
CA GLY A 12 14.92 -12.77 9.33
C GLY A 12 14.34 -11.82 10.39
N LYS A 13 14.89 -10.60 10.55
CA LYS A 13 14.27 -9.56 11.38
C LYS A 13 13.59 -8.52 10.51
N THR A 14 12.41 -8.06 10.96
CA THR A 14 11.69 -6.99 10.28
C THR A 14 12.23 -5.61 10.67
N ASN A 15 11.76 -4.58 9.97
CA ASN A 15 12.06 -3.18 10.23
C ASN A 15 10.78 -2.30 10.20
N PRO A 16 10.82 -1.05 10.68
CA PRO A 16 9.64 -0.18 10.69
C PRO A 16 9.00 0.01 9.31
N GLU A 17 9.79 0.06 8.24
CA GLU A 17 9.31 0.26 6.87
C GLU A 17 8.53 -0.96 6.37
N GLU A 18 9.02 -2.17 6.63
CA GLU A 18 8.32 -3.42 6.33
C GLU A 18 7.03 -3.56 7.14
N LEU A 19 7.05 -3.20 8.43
CA LEU A 19 5.85 -3.18 9.27
C LEU A 19 4.83 -2.16 8.75
N PHE A 20 5.29 -0.99 8.31
CA PHE A 20 4.45 0.02 7.69
C PHE A 20 3.89 -0.46 6.34
N ALA A 21 4.71 -1.12 5.52
CA ALA A 21 4.29 -1.68 4.24
C ALA A 21 3.20 -2.74 4.42
N ALA A 22 3.41 -3.69 5.33
CA ALA A 22 2.45 -4.74 5.66
C ALA A 22 1.14 -4.16 6.22
N GLY A 23 1.24 -3.24 7.18
CA GLY A 23 0.08 -2.59 7.78
C GLY A 23 -0.72 -1.76 6.77
N TYR A 24 -0.04 -0.97 5.95
CA TYR A 24 -0.70 -0.14 4.94
C TYR A 24 -1.34 -1.00 3.84
N GLY A 25 -0.62 -1.99 3.30
CA GLY A 25 -1.16 -2.92 2.30
C GLY A 25 -2.42 -3.65 2.78
N ALA A 26 -2.38 -4.24 3.98
CA ALA A 26 -3.52 -4.94 4.57
C ALA A 26 -4.71 -4.00 4.85
N CYS A 27 -4.41 -2.77 5.31
CA CYS A 27 -5.43 -1.74 5.52
C CYS A 27 -6.08 -1.31 4.21
N PHE A 28 -5.28 -1.17 3.13
CA PHE A 28 -5.78 -0.79 1.81
C PHE A 28 -6.63 -1.90 1.18
N GLN A 29 -6.21 -3.17 1.27
CA GLN A 29 -7.02 -4.32 0.85
C GLN A 29 -8.38 -4.35 1.55
N SER A 30 -8.40 -4.12 2.86
CA SER A 30 -9.65 -4.05 3.64
C SER A 30 -10.55 -2.90 3.17
N ALA A 31 -9.95 -1.73 2.88
CA ALA A 31 -10.67 -0.57 2.35
C ALA A 31 -11.21 -0.81 0.93
N MET A 32 -10.49 -1.55 0.08
CA MET A 32 -10.99 -1.96 -1.25
C MET A 32 -12.21 -2.86 -1.12
N ASN A 33 -12.18 -3.87 -0.25
CA ASN A 33 -13.31 -4.76 -0.03
C ASN A 33 -14.56 -3.99 0.43
N ALA A 34 -14.42 -3.08 1.42
CA ALA A 34 -15.51 -2.23 1.88
C ALA A 34 -16.03 -1.27 0.79
N SER A 35 -15.12 -0.69 0.00
CA SER A 35 -15.47 0.22 -1.10
C SER A 35 -16.22 -0.49 -2.22
N ALA A 36 -15.79 -1.70 -2.58
CA ALA A 36 -16.44 -2.51 -3.60
C ALA A 36 -17.90 -2.84 -3.24
N ILE A 37 -18.18 -3.17 -1.97
CA ILE A 37 -19.55 -3.34 -1.46
C ILE A 37 -20.39 -2.08 -1.69
N SER A 38 -19.86 -0.90 -1.32
CA SER A 38 -20.58 0.37 -1.50
C SER A 38 -20.85 0.72 -2.97
N LEU A 39 -19.98 0.26 -3.88
CA LEU A 39 -20.08 0.46 -5.32
C LEU A 39 -20.85 -0.65 -6.04
N LYS A 40 -21.34 -1.67 -5.30
CA LYS A 40 -21.98 -2.88 -5.85
C LYS A 40 -21.09 -3.62 -6.87
N ILE A 41 -19.78 -3.63 -6.63
CA ILE A 41 -18.78 -4.35 -7.42
C ILE A 41 -18.42 -5.65 -6.67
N LYS A 42 -18.48 -6.79 -7.36
CA LYS A 42 -18.07 -8.08 -6.78
C LYS A 42 -16.55 -8.22 -6.85
N MET A 43 -15.89 -8.34 -5.70
CA MET A 43 -14.48 -8.74 -5.58
C MET A 43 -14.35 -10.27 -5.68
N PRO A 44 -13.21 -10.80 -6.14
CA PRO A 44 -12.97 -12.24 -6.11
C PRO A 44 -12.90 -12.78 -4.68
N GLU A 45 -13.25 -14.06 -4.50
CA GLU A 45 -13.33 -14.71 -3.19
C GLU A 45 -11.99 -15.33 -2.74
N ARG A 46 -11.09 -15.61 -3.70
CA ARG A 46 -9.75 -16.15 -3.44
C ARG A 46 -8.78 -15.02 -3.11
N GLU A 47 -7.99 -15.21 -2.06
CA GLU A 47 -7.02 -14.21 -1.60
C GLU A 47 -5.96 -13.90 -2.66
N GLU A 48 -5.50 -14.92 -3.40
CA GLU A 48 -4.50 -14.73 -4.47
C GLU A 48 -5.02 -13.97 -5.70
N ASP A 49 -6.34 -13.83 -5.83
CA ASP A 49 -6.97 -13.12 -6.95
C ASP A 49 -7.18 -11.62 -6.65
N SER A 50 -6.91 -11.16 -5.42
CA SER A 50 -6.92 -9.73 -5.04
C SER A 50 -5.71 -9.40 -4.18
N VAL A 51 -4.70 -8.78 -4.79
CA VAL A 51 -3.40 -8.52 -4.14
C VAL A 51 -3.09 -7.04 -4.14
N VAL A 52 -2.67 -6.53 -2.97
CA VAL A 52 -2.03 -5.22 -2.80
C VAL A 52 -0.58 -5.44 -2.41
N GLU A 53 0.34 -5.29 -3.35
CA GLU A 53 1.78 -5.25 -3.09
C GLU A 53 2.14 -3.83 -2.65
N THR A 54 2.72 -3.67 -1.46
CA THR A 54 3.12 -2.37 -0.92
C THR A 54 4.62 -2.34 -0.69
N THR A 55 5.28 -1.34 -1.25
CA THR A 55 6.70 -1.06 -1.03
C THR A 55 6.83 0.28 -0.32
N VAL A 56 7.62 0.32 0.75
CA VAL A 56 7.92 1.54 1.49
C VAL A 56 9.39 1.87 1.29
N HIS A 57 9.65 3.09 0.82
CA HIS A 57 10.98 3.62 0.59
C HIS A 57 11.31 4.63 1.66
N LEU A 58 12.50 4.54 2.22
CA LEU A 58 13.11 5.65 2.94
C LEU A 58 13.61 6.67 1.93
N VAL A 59 13.25 7.94 2.13
CA VAL A 59 13.60 9.06 1.27
C VAL A 59 14.11 10.23 2.11
N GLY A 60 14.76 11.20 1.47
CA GLY A 60 15.36 12.37 2.12
C GLY A 60 16.89 12.31 2.15
N ASP A 61 17.49 13.21 2.92
CA ASP A 61 18.94 13.31 3.11
C ASP A 61 19.32 12.96 4.56
N MET A 62 19.75 11.72 4.75
CA MET A 62 20.19 11.20 6.05
C MET A 62 21.33 12.03 6.68
N LYS A 63 22.17 12.71 5.87
CA LYS A 63 23.25 13.56 6.41
C LYS A 63 22.70 14.85 7.00
N LYS A 64 21.52 15.29 6.57
CA LYS A 64 20.81 16.47 7.08
C LYS A 64 19.74 16.12 8.11
N LEU A 65 19.63 14.83 8.49
CA LEU A 65 18.53 14.31 9.32
C LEU A 65 17.15 14.60 8.70
N ASP A 66 17.09 14.76 7.38
CA ASP A 66 15.85 14.87 6.62
C ASP A 66 15.39 13.45 6.27
N MET A 67 14.42 12.94 7.02
CA MET A 67 13.92 11.57 6.89
C MET A 67 12.44 11.61 6.54
N GLY A 68 12.09 10.92 5.46
CA GLY A 68 10.71 10.72 5.06
C GLY A 68 10.51 9.31 4.53
N ILE A 69 9.25 9.00 4.23
CA ILE A 69 8.88 7.77 3.53
C ILE A 69 8.10 8.09 2.26
N ARG A 70 8.23 7.22 1.27
CA ARG A 70 7.35 7.13 0.10
C ARG A 70 6.74 5.75 0.06
N VAL A 71 5.49 5.66 -0.37
CA VAL A 71 4.77 4.40 -0.53
C VAL A 71 4.45 4.20 -2.01
N ASP A 72 4.82 3.06 -2.55
CA ASP A 72 4.39 2.60 -3.87
C ASP A 72 3.53 1.34 -3.69
N MET A 73 2.31 1.37 -4.21
CA MET A 73 1.36 0.25 -4.16
C MET A 73 1.04 -0.23 -5.57
N LYS A 74 1.06 -1.55 -5.77
CA LYS A 74 0.51 -2.21 -6.96
C LYS A 74 -0.73 -3.00 -6.56
N VAL A 75 -1.83 -2.72 -7.23
CA VAL A 75 -3.12 -3.35 -6.98
C VAL A 75 -3.47 -4.23 -8.18
N LYS A 76 -3.62 -5.53 -7.91
CA LYS A 76 -4.00 -6.55 -8.90
C LYS A 76 -5.28 -7.23 -8.45
N VAL A 77 -6.32 -7.20 -9.28
CA VAL A 77 -7.55 -7.96 -9.05
C VAL A 77 -7.93 -8.73 -10.31
N LYS A 78 -7.93 -10.05 -10.24
CA LYS A 78 -8.25 -10.92 -11.37
C LYS A 78 -9.74 -10.90 -11.65
N GLY A 79 -10.10 -10.86 -12.93
CA GLY A 79 -11.49 -10.93 -13.38
C GLY A 79 -12.32 -9.68 -13.12
N LEU A 80 -11.69 -8.57 -12.73
CA LEU A 80 -12.33 -7.27 -12.58
C LEU A 80 -11.86 -6.33 -13.70
N GLU A 81 -12.80 -5.65 -14.35
CA GLU A 81 -12.49 -4.66 -15.37
C GLU A 81 -11.66 -3.51 -14.78
N ARG A 82 -10.68 -3.03 -15.54
CA ARG A 82 -9.74 -2.00 -15.06
C ARG A 82 -10.45 -0.76 -14.53
N ASN A 83 -11.48 -0.29 -15.24
CA ASN A 83 -12.25 0.88 -14.86
C ASN A 83 -13.04 0.69 -13.54
N GLN A 84 -13.49 -0.53 -13.24
CA GLN A 84 -14.17 -0.87 -12.00
C GLN A 84 -13.16 -0.91 -10.86
N LEU A 85 -12.00 -1.52 -11.09
CA LEU A 85 -10.92 -1.55 -10.12
C LEU A 85 -10.40 -0.16 -9.78
N GLU A 86 -10.22 0.71 -10.78
CA GLU A 86 -9.82 2.11 -10.57
C GLU A 86 -10.83 2.87 -9.70
N LYS A 87 -12.14 2.64 -9.85
CA LYS A 87 -13.17 3.21 -8.97
C LYS A 87 -13.05 2.69 -7.54
N VAL A 88 -12.82 1.40 -7.37
CA VAL A 88 -12.62 0.78 -6.05
C VAL A 88 -11.38 1.34 -5.38
N VAL A 89 -10.25 1.43 -6.10
CA VAL A 89 -8.98 1.99 -5.61
C VAL A 89 -9.13 3.46 -5.22
N ALA A 90 -9.77 4.26 -6.06
CA ALA A 90 -10.03 5.67 -5.77
C ALA A 90 -10.83 5.83 -4.48
N LYS A 91 -11.90 5.03 -4.30
CA LYS A 91 -12.70 5.08 -3.08
C LYS A 91 -11.95 4.55 -1.87
N ALA A 92 -11.18 3.48 -2.02
CA ALA A 92 -10.35 2.91 -0.96
C ALA A 92 -9.32 3.92 -0.43
N LYS A 93 -8.70 4.72 -1.32
CA LYS A 93 -7.79 5.81 -0.95
C LYS A 93 -8.44 6.87 -0.06
N GLU A 94 -9.73 7.15 -0.25
CA GLU A 94 -10.47 8.11 0.58
C GLU A 94 -10.79 7.58 1.98
N VAL A 95 -10.95 6.26 2.14
CA VAL A 95 -11.48 5.66 3.38
C VAL A 95 -10.46 4.89 4.20
N CYS A 96 -9.40 4.38 3.58
CA CYS A 96 -8.30 3.67 4.23
C CYS A 96 -7.69 4.52 5.36
N PRO A 97 -7.73 4.05 6.63
CA PRO A 97 -7.14 4.75 7.77
C PRO A 97 -5.69 5.22 7.56
N TYR A 98 -4.83 4.37 6.99
CA TYR A 98 -3.43 4.72 6.72
C TYR A 98 -3.34 5.83 5.67
N SER A 99 -4.14 5.77 4.59
CA SER A 99 -4.19 6.84 3.57
C SER A 99 -4.65 8.18 4.13
N ARG A 100 -5.57 8.17 5.12
CA ARG A 100 -6.00 9.39 5.81
C ARG A 100 -4.92 9.92 6.74
N ALA A 101 -4.28 9.04 7.50
CA ALA A 101 -3.25 9.41 8.47
C ALA A 101 -2.01 10.02 7.80
N THR A 102 -1.67 9.56 6.60
CA THR A 102 -0.48 10.03 5.87
C THR A 102 -0.75 11.14 4.85
N LYS A 103 -2.01 11.54 4.67
CA LYS A 103 -2.41 12.53 3.65
C LYS A 103 -1.62 13.84 3.80
N GLY A 104 -0.94 14.23 2.73
CA GLY A 104 -0.14 15.46 2.68
C GLY A 104 1.27 15.33 3.25
N ASN A 105 1.57 14.24 3.96
CA ASN A 105 2.89 14.01 4.58
C ASN A 105 3.71 12.95 3.84
N VAL A 106 3.04 11.98 3.21
CA VAL A 106 3.68 10.86 2.49
C VAL A 106 3.19 10.84 1.07
N THR A 107 4.13 10.79 0.12
CA THR A 107 3.81 10.51 -1.28
C THR A 107 3.40 9.05 -1.41
N THR A 108 2.16 8.81 -1.85
CA THR A 108 1.63 7.47 -2.09
C THR A 108 1.20 7.33 -3.55
N ASN A 109 1.95 6.51 -4.27
CA ASN A 109 1.65 6.12 -5.65
C ASN A 109 0.88 4.80 -5.64
N ILE A 110 -0.22 4.74 -6.38
CA ILE A 110 -1.04 3.53 -6.47
C ILE A 110 -1.24 3.21 -7.94
N GLU A 111 -0.73 2.08 -8.37
CA GLU A 111 -0.83 1.57 -9.73
C GLU A 111 -1.81 0.41 -9.78
N VAL A 112 -2.77 0.46 -10.70
CA VAL A 112 -3.61 -0.68 -11.05
C VAL A 112 -2.90 -1.48 -12.14
N VAL A 113 -2.53 -2.73 -11.83
CA VAL A 113 -1.83 -3.64 -12.75
C VAL A 113 -2.80 -4.68 -13.30
N HIS A 114 -2.59 -5.11 -14.55
CA HIS A 114 -3.44 -6.15 -15.15
C HIS A 114 -3.20 -7.51 -14.49
N GLY A 115 -4.33 -8.15 -14.15
CA GLY A 115 -4.42 -9.49 -13.58
C GLY A 115 -4.17 -10.58 -14.58
#